data_AF-A0A9W2UTD9-F1
#
_entry.id   AF-A0A9W2UTD9-F1
#
_cell.length_a   1.000
_cell.length_b   1.000
_cell.length_c   1.000
_cell.angle_alpha   90.00
_cell.angle_beta   90.00
_cell.angle_gamma   90.00
#
_symmetry.space_group_name_H-M   'P 1'
#
loop_
_entity.id
_entity.type
_entity.pdbx_description
1 polymer ?
#
loop_
_entity_poly.entity_id
_entity_poly.type
_entity_poly.pdbx_seq_one_letter_code
_entity_poly.pdbx_strand_id
1 'polypeptide(L)'
;MKCILALKALYEKRESAMKLGLFFHKFKKRILSMTQDRQPEITSECMQLLRLISEHYVGVFSSMEYVFLFQFVYAAYRPMATAAGELICKRLLAPPPQEGFFGQNPPDEFDRNIQNMKTLIDFYLQGEFHRHVPYLVDGLWDAAPALVRNWECMTALLLEPRGGRQGERGQRPAPSRGWGPAIPLASRPSLPGTPSPVLPSLFL
;
A
#
# COMPACT_ATOMS: atom_id res chain seq x y z
N MET A 1 -6.25 28.74 -12.96
CA MET A 1 -7.49 28.02 -12.60
C MET A 1 -8.24 27.43 -13.78
N LYS A 2 -8.82 28.22 -14.72
CA LYS A 2 -9.79 27.71 -15.72
C LYS A 2 -9.33 26.50 -16.55
N CYS A 3 -8.04 26.42 -16.93
CA CYS A 3 -7.53 25.31 -17.73
C CYS A 3 -7.55 23.96 -17.00
N ILE A 4 -7.25 23.93 -15.70
CA ILE A 4 -7.24 22.68 -14.92
C ILE A 4 -8.66 22.17 -14.75
N LEU A 5 -9.61 23.06 -14.44
CA LEU A 5 -11.02 22.71 -14.31
C LEU A 5 -11.59 22.17 -15.63
N ALA A 6 -11.24 22.80 -16.75
CA ALA A 6 -11.62 22.31 -18.07
C ALA A 6 -11.02 20.92 -18.36
N LEU A 7 -9.73 20.72 -18.05
CA LEU A 7 -9.08 19.40 -18.20
C LEU A 7 -9.75 18.36 -17.31
N LYS A 8 -10.01 18.67 -16.04
CA LYS A 8 -10.70 17.78 -15.09
C LYS A 8 -12.06 17.33 -15.62
N ALA A 9 -12.88 18.26 -16.12
CA ALA A 9 -14.17 17.94 -16.73
C ALA A 9 -14.05 17.06 -18.00
N LEU A 10 -12.93 17.15 -18.74
CA LEU A 10 -12.65 16.26 -19.86
C LEU A 10 -12.24 14.85 -19.40
N TYR A 11 -11.48 14.74 -18.31
CA TYR A 11 -11.08 13.44 -17.75
C TYR A 11 -12.21 12.75 -16.98
N GLU A 12 -13.19 13.48 -16.44
CA GLU A 12 -14.39 12.88 -15.84
C GLU A 12 -15.20 12.04 -16.85
N LYS A 13 -15.14 12.39 -18.14
CA LYS A 13 -15.80 11.63 -19.21
C LYS A 13 -14.86 10.56 -19.74
N ARG A 14 -15.11 9.29 -19.38
CA ARG A 14 -14.29 8.12 -19.79
C ARG A 14 -13.94 8.09 -21.29
N GLU A 15 -14.90 8.39 -22.17
CA GLU A 15 -14.68 8.40 -23.63
C GLU A 15 -13.68 9.46 -24.10
N SER A 16 -13.70 10.63 -23.46
CA SER A 16 -12.77 11.72 -23.73
C SER A 16 -11.42 11.47 -23.08
N ALA A 17 -11.45 10.95 -21.84
CA ALA A 17 -10.27 10.55 -21.09
C ALA A 17 -9.40 9.62 -21.93
N MET A 18 -9.95 8.53 -22.49
CA MET A 18 -9.20 7.54 -23.29
C MET A 18 -8.42 8.14 -24.47
N LYS A 19 -8.92 9.21 -25.09
CA LYS A 19 -8.26 9.89 -26.24
C LYS A 19 -7.15 10.85 -25.80
N LEU A 20 -7.08 11.20 -24.52
CA LEU A 20 -6.15 12.19 -23.96
C LEU A 20 -4.83 11.59 -23.45
N GLY A 21 -4.58 10.30 -23.65
CA GLY A 21 -3.39 9.62 -23.11
C GLY A 21 -2.06 10.21 -23.61
N LEU A 22 -1.96 10.48 -24.93
CA LEU A 22 -0.78 11.11 -25.51
C LEU A 22 -0.60 12.56 -25.05
N PHE A 23 -1.72 13.28 -24.86
CA PHE A 23 -1.70 14.62 -24.31
C PHE A 23 -1.11 14.58 -22.90
N PHE A 24 -1.59 13.67 -22.04
CA PHE A 24 -1.06 13.55 -20.70
C PHE A 24 0.43 13.23 -20.71
N HIS A 25 0.88 12.26 -21.51
CA HIS A 25 2.29 11.91 -21.59
C HIS A 25 3.18 13.11 -21.94
N LYS A 26 2.74 13.97 -22.87
CA LYS A 26 3.48 15.19 -23.25
C LYS A 26 3.47 16.26 -22.17
N PHE A 27 2.35 16.44 -21.45
CA PHE A 27 2.18 17.51 -20.46
C PHE A 27 2.40 17.08 -19.01
N LYS A 28 2.69 15.81 -18.75
CA LYS A 28 2.83 15.21 -17.40
C LYS A 28 3.74 16.03 -16.50
N LYS A 29 4.95 16.35 -16.96
CA LYS A 29 5.93 17.14 -16.19
C LYS A 29 5.38 18.51 -15.78
N ARG A 30 4.64 19.18 -16.67
CA ARG A 30 4.04 20.48 -16.38
C ARG A 30 2.94 20.34 -15.34
N ILE A 31 2.05 19.36 -15.49
CA ILE A 31 0.96 19.12 -14.52
C ILE A 31 1.52 18.74 -13.14
N LEU A 32 2.56 17.91 -13.08
CA LEU A 32 3.25 17.59 -11.83
C LEU A 32 3.85 18.84 -11.18
N SER A 33 4.52 19.72 -11.95
CA SER A 33 5.05 20.98 -11.39
C SER A 33 3.96 21.89 -10.81
N MET A 34 2.72 21.83 -11.32
CA MET A 34 1.60 22.62 -10.81
C MET A 34 1.06 22.13 -9.46
N THR A 35 1.41 20.91 -9.02
CA THR A 35 1.10 20.45 -7.65
C THR A 35 1.94 21.16 -6.58
N GLN A 36 3.00 21.86 -6.99
CA GLN A 36 3.86 22.67 -6.12
C GLN A 36 3.71 24.18 -6.37
N ASP A 37 2.59 24.59 -6.98
CA ASP A 37 2.29 26.01 -7.18
C ASP A 37 2.04 26.71 -5.84
N ARG A 38 2.12 28.05 -5.83
CA ARG A 38 1.88 28.88 -4.63
C ARG A 38 0.43 28.90 -4.18
N GLN A 39 -0.52 28.67 -5.10
CA GLN A 39 -1.94 28.75 -4.81
C GLN A 39 -2.48 27.37 -4.39
N PRO A 40 -2.95 27.20 -3.14
CA PRO A 40 -3.42 25.90 -2.64
C PRO A 40 -4.63 25.36 -3.41
N GLU A 41 -5.46 26.25 -3.99
CA GLU A 41 -6.60 25.85 -4.82
C GLU A 41 -6.16 25.27 -6.17
N ILE A 42 -5.07 25.80 -6.76
CA ILE A 42 -4.49 25.23 -7.98
C ILE A 42 -3.93 23.85 -7.69
N THR A 43 -3.15 23.73 -6.60
CA THR A 43 -2.45 22.48 -6.27
C THR A 43 -3.45 21.36 -5.96
N SER A 44 -4.51 21.65 -5.20
CA SER A 44 -5.56 20.66 -4.89
C SER A 44 -6.31 20.20 -6.14
N GLU A 45 -6.69 21.12 -7.03
CA GLU A 45 -7.36 20.75 -8.29
C GLU A 45 -6.44 19.95 -9.22
N CYS A 46 -5.16 20.31 -9.27
CA CYS A 46 -4.15 19.52 -9.98
C CYS A 46 -3.99 18.11 -9.40
N MET A 47 -3.99 17.97 -8.08
CA MET A 47 -3.90 16.67 -7.42
C MET A 47 -5.13 15.79 -7.71
N GLN A 48 -6.32 16.38 -7.68
CA GLN A 48 -7.56 15.67 -8.05
C GLN A 48 -7.57 15.25 -9.52
N LEU A 49 -7.04 16.10 -10.42
CA LEU A 49 -6.85 15.75 -11.83
C LEU A 49 -5.90 14.56 -11.98
N LEU A 50 -4.73 14.57 -11.31
CA LEU A 50 -3.77 13.47 -11.37
C LEU A 50 -4.37 12.16 -10.83
N ARG A 51 -5.19 12.24 -9.78
CA ARG A 51 -5.97 11.12 -9.26
C ARG A 51 -6.91 10.55 -10.33
N LEU A 52 -7.71 11.38 -11.01
CA LEU A 52 -8.59 10.93 -12.10
C LEU A 52 -7.81 10.29 -13.25
N ILE A 53 -6.68 10.87 -13.62
CA ILE A 53 -5.83 10.33 -14.69
C ILE A 53 -5.28 8.95 -14.31
N SER A 54 -4.88 8.76 -13.05
CA SER A 54 -4.41 7.45 -12.55
C SER A 54 -5.48 6.35 -12.59
N GLU A 55 -6.76 6.72 -12.58
CA GLU A 55 -7.89 5.81 -12.65
C GLU A 55 -8.15 5.33 -14.09
N HIS A 56 -8.00 6.23 -15.06
CA HIS A 56 -8.16 5.89 -16.48
C HIS A 56 -6.93 5.21 -17.09
N TYR A 57 -5.74 5.53 -16.57
CA TYR A 57 -4.47 5.05 -17.10
C TYR A 57 -3.67 4.30 -16.04
N VAL A 58 -3.78 2.97 -16.06
CA VAL A 58 -3.00 2.09 -15.19
C VAL A 58 -1.51 2.23 -15.54
N GLY A 59 -0.68 2.55 -14.55
CA GLY A 59 0.77 2.65 -14.73
C GLY A 59 1.26 3.93 -15.41
N VAL A 60 0.44 4.99 -15.42
CA VAL A 60 0.79 6.25 -16.08
C VAL A 60 1.92 7.04 -15.39
N PHE A 61 2.09 6.81 -14.08
CA PHE A 61 3.15 7.40 -13.26
C PHE A 61 4.22 6.36 -12.94
N SER A 62 5.47 6.80 -12.89
CA SER A 62 6.57 5.98 -12.38
C SER A 62 6.51 5.85 -10.86
N SER A 63 7.25 4.88 -10.31
CA SER A 63 7.33 4.65 -8.86
C SER A 63 7.82 5.89 -8.10
N MET A 64 8.78 6.63 -8.67
CA MET A 64 9.25 7.91 -8.11
C MET A 64 8.19 9.02 -8.16
N GLU A 65 7.38 9.07 -9.22
CA GLU A 65 6.28 10.03 -9.33
C GLU A 65 5.16 9.71 -8.32
N TYR A 66 4.90 8.43 -8.04
CA TYR A 66 3.96 8.04 -6.98
C TYR A 66 4.45 8.47 -5.59
N VAL A 67 5.71 8.21 -5.27
CA VAL A 67 6.32 8.66 -4.00
C VAL A 67 6.18 10.17 -3.84
N PHE A 68 6.47 10.93 -4.91
CA PHE A 68 6.28 12.38 -4.95
C PHE A 68 4.82 12.79 -4.72
N LEU A 69 3.85 12.06 -5.25
CA LEU A 69 2.43 12.39 -5.10
C LEU A 69 1.88 12.01 -3.71
N PHE A 70 2.37 10.92 -3.14
CA PHE A 70 1.94 10.45 -1.82
C PHE A 70 2.44 11.34 -0.68
N GLN A 71 3.55 12.07 -0.86
CA GLN A 71 4.02 13.03 0.14
C GLN A 71 2.98 14.14 0.44
N PHE A 72 2.08 14.45 -0.51
CA PHE A 72 1.08 15.49 -0.34
C PHE A 72 -0.04 15.14 0.65
N VAL A 73 -0.11 13.89 1.11
CA VAL A 73 -0.99 13.52 2.22
C VAL A 73 -0.61 14.25 3.51
N TYR A 74 0.66 14.64 3.65
CA TYR A 74 1.14 15.44 4.79
C TYR A 74 0.96 16.96 4.60
N ALA A 75 0.24 17.39 3.55
CA ALA A 75 0.00 18.80 3.31
C ALA A 75 -0.91 19.41 4.38
N ALA A 76 -0.60 20.63 4.83
CA ALA A 76 -1.45 21.37 5.77
C ALA A 76 -2.82 21.75 5.17
N TYR A 77 -2.93 21.83 3.84
CA TYR A 77 -4.17 22.13 3.15
C TYR A 77 -5.00 20.86 2.95
N ARG A 78 -6.08 20.73 3.72
CA ARG A 78 -6.91 19.51 3.77
C ARG A 78 -7.38 19.00 2.40
N PRO A 79 -7.92 19.83 1.47
CA PRO A 79 -8.36 19.33 0.16
C PRO A 79 -7.25 18.68 -0.68
N MET A 80 -6.00 19.13 -0.50
CA MET A 80 -4.83 18.50 -1.12
C MET A 80 -4.53 17.14 -0.48
N ALA A 81 -4.50 17.11 0.85
CA ALA A 81 -4.22 15.90 1.62
C ALA A 81 -5.27 14.80 1.36
N THR A 82 -6.55 15.16 1.33
CA THR A 82 -7.65 14.23 1.01
C THR A 82 -7.52 13.69 -0.42
N ALA A 83 -7.25 14.53 -1.41
CA ALA A 83 -7.07 14.09 -2.80
C ALA A 83 -5.87 13.13 -2.96
N ALA A 84 -4.80 13.37 -2.21
CA ALA A 84 -3.64 12.47 -2.14
C ALA A 84 -3.96 11.17 -1.41
N GLY A 85 -4.75 11.23 -0.32
CA GLY A 85 -5.22 10.07 0.42
C GLY A 85 -6.06 9.15 -0.45
N GLU A 86 -6.98 9.70 -1.24
CA GLU A 86 -7.75 8.92 -2.22
C GLU A 86 -6.88 8.23 -3.27
N LEU A 87 -5.79 8.88 -3.71
CA LEU A 87 -4.83 8.26 -4.64
C LEU A 87 -4.11 7.07 -3.98
N ILE A 88 -3.71 7.21 -2.71
CA ILE A 88 -3.15 6.10 -1.92
C ILE A 88 -4.17 4.97 -1.84
N CYS A 89 -5.41 5.24 -1.44
CA CYS A 89 -6.44 4.22 -1.33
C CYS A 89 -6.65 3.46 -2.64
N LYS A 90 -6.71 4.17 -3.77
CA LYS A 90 -6.92 3.55 -5.08
C LYS A 90 -5.73 2.76 -5.62
N ARG A 91 -4.50 3.04 -5.17
CA ARG A 91 -3.29 2.39 -5.71
C ARG A 91 -2.69 1.36 -4.77
N LEU A 92 -2.69 1.63 -3.46
CA LEU A 92 -2.13 0.75 -2.42
C LEU A 92 -3.18 -0.16 -1.79
N LEU A 93 -4.44 0.30 -1.67
CA LEU A 93 -5.51 -0.43 -0.96
C LEU A 93 -6.56 -1.02 -1.92
N ALA A 94 -6.42 -0.80 -3.23
CA ALA A 94 -7.34 -1.37 -4.20
C ALA A 94 -7.17 -2.89 -4.24
N PRO A 95 -8.27 -3.66 -4.17
CA PRO A 95 -8.18 -5.09 -4.36
C PRO A 95 -7.63 -5.39 -5.76
N PRO A 96 -6.78 -6.42 -5.94
CA PRO A 96 -6.41 -6.87 -7.26
C PRO A 96 -7.70 -7.14 -8.05
N PRO A 97 -7.76 -6.79 -9.35
CA PRO A 97 -8.89 -7.18 -10.17
C PRO A 97 -9.08 -8.68 -10.01
N GLN A 98 -10.27 -9.10 -9.58
CA GLN A 98 -10.64 -10.51 -9.56
C GLN A 98 -10.59 -11.01 -11.00
N GLU A 99 -9.42 -11.47 -11.43
CA GLU A 99 -9.32 -12.41 -12.53
C GLU A 99 -10.11 -13.64 -12.08
N GLY A 100 -11.18 -13.94 -12.81
CA GLY A 100 -12.10 -15.00 -12.47
C GLY A 100 -11.37 -16.31 -12.22
N PHE A 101 -11.26 -16.71 -10.95
CA PHE A 101 -10.90 -18.05 -10.57
C PHE A 101 -11.98 -18.59 -9.66
N PHE A 102 -12.68 -19.60 -10.19
CA PHE A 102 -13.72 -20.34 -9.51
C PHE A 102 -13.26 -20.83 -8.13
N GLY A 103 -14.04 -20.56 -7.09
CA GLY A 103 -14.14 -21.47 -5.95
C GLY A 103 -13.32 -21.17 -4.69
N GLN A 104 -12.92 -19.93 -4.41
CA GLN A 104 -12.50 -19.56 -3.05
C GLN A 104 -13.52 -18.56 -2.50
N ASN A 105 -14.06 -18.85 -1.32
CA ASN A 105 -14.87 -17.88 -0.58
C ASN A 105 -14.14 -16.53 -0.59
N PRO A 106 -14.86 -15.40 -0.78
CA PRO A 106 -14.20 -14.10 -0.69
C PRO A 106 -13.39 -14.08 0.61
N PRO A 107 -12.10 -13.67 0.59
CA PRO A 107 -11.34 -13.52 1.82
C PRO A 107 -12.20 -12.68 2.76
N ASP A 108 -12.34 -13.13 4.00
CA ASP A 108 -13.20 -12.45 4.97
C ASP A 108 -12.87 -10.97 4.91
N GLU A 109 -13.90 -10.13 4.84
CA GLU A 109 -13.72 -8.67 4.73
C GLU A 109 -12.76 -8.14 5.82
N PHE A 110 -12.76 -8.83 6.97
CA PHE A 110 -11.83 -8.67 8.06
C PHE A 110 -10.35 -8.92 7.68
N ASP A 111 -10.04 -10.03 7.01
CA ASP A 111 -8.68 -10.37 6.55
C ASP A 111 -8.16 -9.37 5.51
N ARG A 112 -9.04 -8.91 4.61
CA ARG A 112 -8.70 -7.85 3.65
C ARG A 112 -8.38 -6.54 4.35
N ASN A 113 -9.18 -6.17 5.36
CA ASN A 113 -8.94 -4.97 6.15
C ASN A 113 -7.62 -5.07 6.95
N ILE A 114 -7.31 -6.25 7.48
CA ILE A 114 -6.02 -6.55 8.14
C ILE A 114 -4.86 -6.34 7.15
N GLN A 115 -4.96 -6.89 5.94
CA GLN A 115 -3.89 -6.77 4.96
C GLN A 115 -3.71 -5.31 4.49
N ASN A 116 -4.81 -4.62 4.22
CA ASN A 116 -4.81 -3.20 3.89
C ASN A 116 -4.18 -2.35 5.00
N MET A 117 -4.44 -2.68 6.26
CA MET A 117 -3.85 -2.00 7.41
C MET A 117 -2.35 -2.29 7.52
N LYS A 118 -1.91 -3.56 7.31
CA LYS A 118 -0.48 -3.92 7.24
C LYS A 118 0.23 -3.13 6.14
N THR A 119 -0.34 -3.06 4.94
CA THR A 119 0.19 -2.25 3.83
C THR A 119 0.27 -0.76 4.16
N LEU A 120 -0.73 -0.20 4.85
CA LEU A 120 -0.68 1.20 5.28
C LEU A 120 0.42 1.45 6.32
N ILE A 121 0.62 0.52 7.25
CA ILE A 121 1.72 0.58 8.24
C ILE A 121 3.07 0.49 7.53
N ASP A 122 3.24 -0.44 6.59
CA ASP A 122 4.47 -0.57 5.80
C ASP A 122 4.74 0.71 5.00
N PHE A 123 3.71 1.29 4.37
CA PHE A 123 3.82 2.59 3.69
C PHE A 123 4.30 3.70 4.63
N TYR A 124 3.75 3.78 5.85
CA TYR A 124 4.19 4.76 6.85
C TYR A 124 5.63 4.52 7.32
N LEU A 125 6.03 3.26 7.53
CA LEU A 125 7.38 2.91 7.99
C LEU A 125 8.45 3.10 6.91
N GLN A 126 8.12 2.86 5.64
CA GLN A 126 9.02 3.07 4.51
C GLN A 126 9.07 4.53 4.08
N GLY A 127 7.99 5.29 4.29
CA GLY A 127 7.93 6.71 3.99
C GLY A 127 8.74 7.52 4.98
N GLU A 128 9.87 8.11 4.55
CA GLU A 128 10.59 9.13 5.32
C GLU A 128 9.81 10.47 5.44
N PHE A 129 8.57 10.51 4.96
CA PHE A 129 7.73 11.69 4.86
C PHE A 129 7.07 12.00 6.20
N HIS A 130 7.86 12.59 7.11
CA HIS A 130 7.43 13.24 8.35
C HIS A 130 6.87 12.35 9.48
N ARG A 131 7.22 12.69 10.73
CA ARG A 131 6.87 11.95 11.97
C ARG A 131 5.42 12.12 12.43
N HIS A 132 4.51 12.58 11.57
CA HIS A 132 3.17 13.01 11.99
C HIS A 132 2.07 12.14 11.36
N VAL A 133 1.86 10.96 11.97
CA VAL A 133 0.69 10.08 11.74
C VAL A 133 -0.65 10.82 11.67
N PRO A 134 -0.94 11.86 12.48
CA PRO A 134 -2.24 12.52 12.45
C PRO A 134 -2.64 13.09 11.07
N TYR A 135 -1.70 13.60 10.27
CA TYR A 135 -2.00 14.12 8.93
C TYR A 135 -2.32 13.00 7.94
N LEU A 136 -1.60 11.88 8.03
CA LEU A 136 -1.90 10.68 7.23
C LEU A 136 -3.31 10.17 7.52
N VAL A 137 -3.66 10.09 8.80
CA VAL A 137 -4.98 9.66 9.25
C VAL A 137 -6.07 10.65 8.83
N ASP A 138 -5.85 11.96 8.96
CA ASP A 138 -6.83 12.99 8.54
C ASP A 138 -7.06 12.99 7.02
N GLY A 139 -5.99 12.85 6.22
CA GLY A 139 -6.10 12.74 4.77
C GLY A 139 -6.84 11.49 4.29
N LEU A 140 -6.72 10.38 5.04
CA LEU A 140 -7.43 9.12 4.75
C LEU A 140 -8.81 9.03 5.40
N TRP A 141 -9.16 9.95 6.30
CA TRP A 141 -10.38 9.88 7.11
C TRP A 141 -11.66 9.83 6.26
N ASP A 142 -11.65 10.59 5.16
CA ASP A 142 -12.77 10.68 4.22
C ASP A 142 -12.60 9.67 3.06
N ALA A 143 -11.36 9.34 2.68
CA ALA A 143 -11.05 8.46 1.55
C ALA A 143 -11.22 6.96 1.86
N ALA A 144 -10.91 6.52 3.08
CA ALA A 144 -11.03 5.13 3.51
C ALA A 144 -11.54 5.03 4.96
N PRO A 145 -12.78 5.46 5.25
CA PRO A 145 -13.35 5.40 6.59
C PRO A 145 -13.44 3.97 7.12
N ALA A 146 -13.68 2.99 6.24
CA ALA A 146 -13.75 1.57 6.61
C ALA A 146 -12.39 0.99 7.07
N LEU A 147 -11.27 1.60 6.69
CA LEU A 147 -9.95 1.20 7.16
C LEU A 147 -9.58 1.95 8.44
N VAL A 148 -9.69 3.28 8.41
CA VAL A 148 -9.21 4.16 9.48
C VAL A 148 -10.08 4.06 10.75
N ARG A 149 -11.38 3.77 10.62
CA ARG A 149 -12.28 3.66 11.78
C ARG A 149 -12.41 2.23 12.33
N ASN A 150 -11.77 1.25 11.68
CA ASN A 150 -11.86 -0.16 12.06
C ASN A 150 -10.86 -0.48 13.19
N TRP A 151 -11.19 -0.02 14.39
CA TRP A 151 -10.39 -0.26 15.58
C TRP A 151 -10.36 -1.75 15.97
N GLU A 152 -11.39 -2.52 15.65
CA GLU A 152 -11.42 -3.98 15.87
C GLU A 152 -10.28 -4.66 15.10
N CYS A 153 -10.11 -4.34 13.82
CA CYS A 153 -8.99 -4.80 13.00
C CYS A 153 -7.63 -4.36 13.60
N MET A 154 -7.51 -3.12 14.08
CA MET A 154 -6.26 -2.64 14.70
C MET A 154 -5.94 -3.38 16.00
N THR A 155 -6.95 -3.63 16.85
CA THR A 155 -6.76 -4.39 18.09
C THR A 155 -6.44 -5.83 17.80
N ALA A 156 -7.09 -6.46 16.82
CA ALA A 156 -6.78 -7.81 16.39
C ALA A 156 -5.33 -7.94 15.88
N LEU A 157 -4.84 -6.96 15.11
CA LEU A 157 -3.44 -6.89 14.68
C LEU A 157 -2.43 -6.79 15.85
N LEU A 158 -2.79 -6.05 16.90
CA LEU A 158 -1.93 -5.90 18.08
C LEU A 158 -1.96 -7.14 18.98
N LEU A 159 -3.08 -7.85 19.01
CA LEU A 159 -3.30 -9.09 19.76
C LEU A 159 -2.87 -10.34 18.99
N GLU A 160 -2.71 -10.24 17.67
CA GLU A 160 -2.18 -11.31 16.82
C GLU A 160 -0.84 -11.74 17.41
N PRO A 161 -0.67 -13.01 17.81
CA PRO A 161 0.57 -13.48 18.42
C PRO A 161 1.73 -13.16 17.47
N ARG A 162 2.61 -12.23 17.86
CA ARG A 162 3.81 -11.85 17.11
C ARG A 162 4.74 -13.03 16.97
N GLY A 163 4.46 -13.91 16.01
CA GLY A 163 5.15 -15.17 15.86
C GLY A 163 5.09 -16.00 17.14
N GLY A 164 4.21 -17.01 17.15
CA GLY A 164 4.69 -18.31 17.58
C GLY A 164 5.86 -18.74 16.69
N ARG A 165 7.04 -18.13 16.87
CA ARG A 165 8.29 -18.88 16.70
C ARG A 165 8.08 -20.13 17.53
N GLN A 166 8.25 -21.29 16.91
CA GLN A 166 8.33 -22.59 17.57
C GLN A 166 9.03 -22.46 18.92
N GLY A 167 8.21 -22.33 19.95
CA GLY A 167 8.57 -22.31 21.35
C GLY A 167 7.66 -23.34 21.96
N GLU A 168 8.22 -24.54 22.13
CA GLU A 168 7.73 -25.52 23.08
C GLU A 168 6.34 -26.10 22.76
N ARG A 169 6.28 -27.00 21.76
CA ARG A 169 5.58 -28.27 22.05
C ARG A 169 6.39 -28.95 23.14
N GLY A 170 6.00 -28.71 24.39
CA GLY A 170 6.31 -29.58 25.51
C GLY A 170 5.72 -30.97 25.19
N GLN A 171 6.49 -31.79 24.48
CA GLN A 171 6.31 -33.23 24.50
C GLN A 171 6.76 -33.68 25.90
N ARG A 172 5.77 -33.91 26.77
CA ARG A 172 5.94 -34.80 27.92
C ARG A 172 6.59 -36.10 27.41
N PRO A 173 7.74 -36.55 27.93
CA PRO A 173 8.17 -37.91 27.68
C PRO A 173 7.33 -38.85 28.58
N ALA A 174 6.52 -39.71 27.97
CA ALA A 174 6.01 -40.89 28.64
C ALA A 174 7.14 -41.94 28.73
N PRO A 175 7.28 -42.68 29.86
CA PRO A 175 8.37 -43.63 30.02
C PRO A 175 7.92 -45.01 29.54
N SER A 176 8.63 -45.62 28.58
CA SER A 176 8.61 -47.07 28.42
C SER A 176 9.78 -47.58 27.56
N ARG A 177 10.77 -48.12 28.29
CA ARG A 177 11.51 -49.39 28.07
C ARG A 177 11.57 -49.94 26.63
N GLY A 178 12.81 -50.18 26.18
CA GLY A 178 13.10 -51.17 25.12
C GLY A 178 14.56 -51.12 24.69
N TRP A 179 15.33 -52.15 25.06
CA TRP A 179 16.75 -52.33 24.78
C TRP A 179 17.10 -52.50 23.30
N GLY A 180 18.30 -52.07 22.91
CA GLY A 180 19.00 -52.48 21.68
C GLY A 180 20.27 -51.63 21.43
N PRO A 181 21.48 -52.21 21.35
CA PRO A 181 22.72 -51.43 21.42
C PRO A 181 23.38 -51.10 20.07
N ALA A 182 24.20 -50.05 20.13
CA ALA A 182 25.41 -49.74 19.36
C ALA A 182 25.29 -49.46 17.85
N ILE A 183 25.73 -48.25 17.45
CA ILE A 183 26.95 -47.98 16.65
C ILE A 183 27.25 -46.47 16.77
N PRO A 184 28.46 -46.05 17.20
CA PRO A 184 28.90 -44.66 17.08
C PRO A 184 29.76 -44.49 15.82
N LEU A 185 29.41 -43.54 14.94
CA LEU A 185 30.38 -43.04 13.98
C LEU A 185 30.32 -41.51 13.91
N ALA A 186 31.41 -40.94 14.38
CA ALA A 186 31.73 -39.54 14.35
C ALA A 186 31.87 -39.00 12.91
N SER A 187 31.85 -37.66 12.85
CA SER A 187 32.51 -36.84 11.84
C SER A 187 31.77 -36.66 10.51
N ARG A 188 31.03 -35.55 10.39
CA ARG A 188 31.05 -34.77 9.14
C ARG A 188 31.07 -33.26 9.39
N PRO A 189 31.70 -32.50 8.48
CA PRO A 189 32.30 -31.22 8.76
C PRO A 189 31.37 -30.05 8.43
N SER A 190 31.66 -28.93 9.06
CA SER A 190 31.20 -27.58 8.70
C SER A 190 31.55 -27.24 7.24
N LEU A 191 30.55 -26.79 6.47
CA LEU A 191 30.78 -25.98 5.27
C LEU A 191 29.80 -24.78 5.24
N PRO A 192 30.22 -23.66 4.64
CA PRO A 192 29.62 -22.34 4.82
C PRO A 192 28.58 -22.00 3.74
N GLY A 193 27.75 -21.00 4.05
CA GLY A 193 27.15 -20.13 3.05
C GLY A 193 25.92 -20.69 2.34
N THR A 194 24.73 -20.25 2.79
CA THR A 194 23.67 -19.88 1.86
C THR A 194 23.08 -18.54 2.31
N PRO A 195 22.88 -17.58 1.39
CA PRO A 195 22.29 -16.29 1.71
C PRO A 195 20.79 -16.47 2.02
N SER A 196 20.31 -15.67 2.98
CA SER A 196 18.90 -15.54 3.30
C SER A 196 18.07 -15.25 2.03
N PRO A 197 16.87 -15.82 1.90
CA PRO A 197 15.97 -15.50 0.80
C PRO A 197 15.59 -14.02 0.90
N VAL A 198 16.02 -13.27 -0.11
CA VAL A 198 15.59 -11.89 -0.38
C VAL A 198 14.07 -11.93 -0.53
N LEU A 199 13.38 -11.21 0.36
CA LEU A 199 11.96 -10.93 0.24
C LEU A 199 11.69 -10.30 -1.15
N PRO A 200 10.62 -10.70 -1.85
CA PRO A 200 10.32 -10.11 -3.15
C PRO A 200 10.00 -8.63 -2.97
N SER A 201 10.79 -7.81 -3.65
CA SER A 201 10.58 -6.39 -3.89
C SER A 201 9.24 -6.17 -4.58
N LEU A 202 8.17 -6.09 -3.80
CA LEU A 202 6.96 -5.41 -4.20
C LEU A 202 7.26 -3.91 -4.06
N PHE A 203 7.02 -3.15 -5.12
CA PHE A 203 7.41 -1.74 -5.35
C PHE A 203 8.76 -1.52 -6.01
N LEU A 204 8.89 -1.99 -7.26
CA LEU A 204 9.55 -1.21 -8.31
C LEU A 204 8.71 -1.25 -9.58
#